data_AF-A0A7J8TML1-F1
#
_entry.id   AF-A0A7J8TML1-F1
#
_cell.length_a   1.000
_cell.length_b   1.000
_cell.length_c   1.000
_cell.angle_alpha   90.00
_cell.angle_beta   90.00
_cell.angle_gamma   90.00
#
_symmetry.space_group_name_H-M   'P 1'
#
loop_
_entity.id
_entity.type
_entity.pdbx_description
1 polymer ?
#
loop_
_entity_poly.entity_id
_entity_poly.type
_entity_poly.pdbx_seq_one_letter_code
_entity_poly.pdbx_strand_id
1 'polypeptide(L)'
;AIADTPSFIFLWVGDGVGLEQGRQCLKKWGFRRCEDICWVKTNKTNATPGLRHDSHSIFQHSKEHCLMGIKGTVRRSTDGHIIHANIDTDVIIAEEPSYGSTQKPEDMYRIIEHFALGRRRLELFGEDHNIRSGWLTVGKGLSSSNFNAEAYVRNFADKDGKVWQGGGGRNPPPDAPHLVKTTPDIEALRPKSPVKNQQQMQQQQSASISLTSNSANRRPAGNSPQNPTVLGLNQEGSSSNPSTPAAWASPMEAFRGREGMNMSSDDRMFDIYGYGSQANGEYLDFESHRPMNLM
;
A
#
# COMPACT_ATOMS: atom_id res chain seq x y z
N ALA A 1 12.32 17.35 9.22
CA ALA A 1 11.72 16.51 8.17
C ALA A 1 10.42 17.17 7.70
N ILE A 2 10.09 17.16 6.41
CA ILE A 2 8.92 17.87 5.84
C ILE A 2 7.60 17.06 5.87
N ALA A 3 7.68 15.76 6.10
CA ALA A 3 6.51 14.88 6.14
C ALA A 3 5.84 14.96 7.51
N ASP A 4 4.51 15.10 7.49
CA ASP A 4 3.69 15.14 8.70
C ASP A 4 3.39 13.73 9.25
N THR A 5 2.74 13.62 10.41
CA THR A 5 2.33 12.33 11.01
C THR A 5 0.85 12.37 11.42
N PRO A 6 -0.06 11.63 10.75
CA PRO A 6 0.21 10.66 9.69
C PRO A 6 0.45 11.31 8.32
N SER A 7 1.19 10.62 7.45
CA SER A 7 1.36 10.99 6.04
C SER A 7 1.68 9.78 5.17
N PHE A 8 1.60 9.98 3.86
CA PHE A 8 1.89 8.97 2.85
C PHE A 8 2.96 9.51 1.89
N ILE A 9 3.72 8.59 1.31
CA ILE A 9 4.68 8.87 0.25
C ILE A 9 4.43 7.90 -0.90
N PHE A 10 4.55 8.40 -2.12
CA PHE A 10 4.46 7.64 -3.36
C PHE A 10 5.78 7.83 -4.09
N LEU A 11 6.56 6.76 -4.22
CA LEU A 11 7.93 6.81 -4.72
C LEU A 11 8.05 5.97 -5.98
N TRP A 12 8.17 6.63 -7.13
CA TRP A 12 8.55 5.97 -8.38
C TRP A 12 9.96 5.41 -8.28
N VAL A 13 10.12 4.12 -8.53
CA VAL A 13 11.39 3.40 -8.39
C VAL A 13 11.85 2.68 -9.66
N GLY A 14 11.17 2.93 -10.78
CA GLY A 14 11.45 2.25 -12.05
C GLY A 14 11.12 0.76 -11.97
N ASP A 15 11.94 -0.08 -12.60
CA ASP A 15 11.64 -1.47 -12.90
C ASP A 15 12.78 -2.46 -12.56
N GLY A 16 13.85 -1.98 -11.93
CA GLY A 16 15.04 -2.77 -11.58
C GLY A 16 15.51 -2.54 -10.14
N VAL A 17 16.80 -2.21 -9.97
CA VAL A 17 17.46 -2.04 -8.66
C VAL A 17 16.78 -1.01 -7.74
N GLY A 18 16.03 -0.07 -8.31
CA GLY A 18 15.28 0.94 -7.57
C GLY A 18 14.22 0.34 -6.63
N LEU A 19 13.68 -0.85 -6.92
CA LEU A 19 12.74 -1.54 -6.03
C LEU A 19 13.33 -1.77 -4.64
N GLU A 20 14.58 -2.21 -4.57
CA GLU A 20 15.24 -2.49 -3.30
C GLU A 20 15.76 -1.21 -2.65
N GLN A 21 16.42 -0.35 -3.42
CA GLN A 21 16.92 0.94 -2.91
C GLN A 21 15.78 1.85 -2.42
N GLY A 22 14.64 1.84 -3.10
CA GLY A 22 13.44 2.57 -2.71
C GLY A 22 12.89 2.13 -1.36
N ARG A 23 12.91 0.82 -1.05
CA ARG A 23 12.54 0.31 0.29
C ARG A 23 13.49 0.81 1.38
N GLN A 24 14.79 0.87 1.07
CA GLN A 24 15.79 1.44 1.98
C GLN A 24 15.55 2.94 2.20
N CYS A 25 15.20 3.69 1.15
CA CYS A 25 14.81 5.10 1.26
C CYS A 25 13.57 5.28 2.15
N LEU A 26 12.49 4.49 1.94
CA LEU A 26 11.29 4.53 2.78
C LEU A 26 11.65 4.30 4.27
N LYS A 27 12.46 3.28 4.56
CA LYS A 27 12.94 2.98 5.92
C LYS A 27 13.72 4.16 6.51
N LYS A 28 14.67 4.72 5.75
CA LYS A 28 15.49 5.87 6.17
C LYS A 28 14.64 7.11 6.45
N TRP A 29 13.56 7.32 5.69
CA TRP A 29 12.65 8.45 5.87
C TRP A 29 11.54 8.20 6.91
N GLY A 30 11.53 7.03 7.55
CA GLY A 30 10.57 6.68 8.60
C GLY A 30 9.18 6.30 8.08
N PHE A 31 9.10 5.79 6.85
CA PHE A 31 7.89 5.23 6.26
C PHE A 31 7.97 3.70 6.27
N ARG A 32 6.82 3.05 6.49
CA ARG A 32 6.65 1.62 6.26
C ARG A 32 6.03 1.43 4.89
N ARG A 33 6.61 0.60 4.02
CA ARG A 33 5.98 0.25 2.73
C ARG A 33 4.63 -0.41 3.00
N CYS A 34 3.57 0.09 2.39
CA CYS A 34 2.21 -0.45 2.53
C CYS A 34 1.67 -1.02 1.23
N GLU A 35 1.90 -0.38 0.08
CA GLU A 35 1.45 -0.86 -1.25
C GLU A 35 2.56 -0.72 -2.30
N ASP A 36 2.36 -1.34 -3.46
CA ASP A 36 3.22 -1.23 -4.65
C ASP A 36 2.34 -1.05 -5.89
N ILE A 37 2.22 0.19 -6.38
CA ILE A 37 1.39 0.51 -7.54
C ILE A 37 2.19 0.23 -8.80
N CYS A 38 1.70 -0.70 -9.62
CA CYS A 38 2.33 -1.07 -10.88
C CYS A 38 1.72 -0.30 -12.05
N TRP A 39 2.54 0.49 -12.74
CA TRP A 39 2.18 1.03 -14.04
C TRP A 39 2.61 0.08 -15.13
N VAL A 40 1.64 -0.65 -15.69
CA VAL A 40 1.82 -1.57 -16.82
C VAL A 40 1.69 -0.79 -18.13
N LYS A 41 2.68 -0.95 -18.99
CA LYS A 41 2.78 -0.20 -20.25
C LYS A 41 2.36 -1.10 -21.41
N THR A 42 1.33 -0.67 -22.14
CA THR A 42 0.89 -1.35 -23.36
C THR A 42 1.65 -0.84 -24.58
N ASN A 43 1.67 -1.64 -25.64
CA ASN A 43 2.32 -1.33 -26.92
C ASN A 43 1.35 -1.46 -28.10
N LYS A 44 0.08 -1.09 -27.88
CA LYS A 44 -1.00 -1.25 -28.88
C LYS A 44 -0.73 -0.44 -30.14
N THR A 45 -0.11 0.72 -30.00
CA THR A 45 0.19 1.66 -31.09
C THR A 45 1.48 1.28 -31.83
N ASN A 46 2.47 0.78 -31.09
CA ASN A 46 3.77 0.39 -31.61
C ASN A 46 4.11 -1.03 -31.14
N ALA A 47 3.58 -2.04 -31.86
CA ALA A 47 3.75 -3.45 -31.53
C ALA A 47 5.20 -3.97 -31.69
N THR A 48 6.13 -3.13 -32.16
CA THR A 48 7.54 -3.47 -32.24
C THR A 48 8.03 -3.85 -30.85
N PRO A 49 8.68 -5.03 -30.68
CA PRO A 49 9.35 -5.35 -29.44
C PRO A 49 10.40 -4.26 -29.21
N GLY A 50 10.12 -3.32 -28.31
CA GLY A 50 11.13 -2.39 -27.85
C GLY A 50 12.18 -3.24 -27.16
N LEU A 51 13.24 -3.60 -27.88
CA LEU A 51 14.40 -4.33 -27.38
C LEU A 51 15.13 -3.43 -26.37
N ARG A 52 14.50 -3.15 -25.22
CA ARG A 52 15.23 -2.73 -24.03
C ARG A 52 15.73 -4.01 -23.37
N HIS A 53 16.66 -4.67 -24.05
CA HIS A 53 17.46 -5.70 -23.42
C HIS A 53 18.45 -5.00 -22.50
N ASP A 54 18.11 -4.99 -21.21
CA ASP A 54 19.12 -4.89 -20.18
C ASP A 54 19.82 -6.25 -20.08
N SER A 55 21.16 -6.28 -20.20
CA SER A 55 21.94 -7.52 -20.03
C SER A 55 21.78 -8.14 -18.64
N HIS A 56 21.22 -7.40 -17.69
CA HIS A 56 20.95 -7.86 -16.33
C HIS A 56 19.50 -8.36 -16.12
N SER A 57 18.66 -8.38 -17.15
CA SER A 57 17.27 -8.86 -17.04
C SER A 57 16.97 -10.06 -17.92
N ILE A 58 16.21 -11.01 -17.36
CA ILE A 58 15.76 -12.23 -18.06
C ILE A 58 14.49 -11.95 -18.87
N PHE A 59 13.67 -10.97 -18.45
CA PHE A 59 12.39 -10.63 -19.07
C PHE A 59 12.40 -9.20 -19.60
N GLN A 60 11.62 -8.95 -20.65
CA GLN A 60 11.39 -7.59 -21.11
C GLN A 60 10.67 -6.79 -20.03
N HIS A 61 11.24 -5.65 -19.64
CA HIS A 61 10.56 -4.75 -18.72
C HIS A 61 9.45 -4.01 -19.47
N SER A 62 8.22 -4.13 -18.96
CA SER A 62 7.01 -3.52 -19.51
C SER A 62 6.15 -2.85 -18.44
N LYS A 63 6.75 -2.54 -17.29
CA LYS A 63 6.07 -1.87 -16.17
C LYS A 63 7.06 -1.10 -15.31
N GLU A 64 6.58 -0.05 -14.65
CA GLU A 64 7.30 0.64 -13.59
C GLU A 64 6.55 0.49 -12.26
N HIS A 65 7.29 0.58 -11.15
CA HIS A 65 6.75 0.49 -9.80
C HIS A 65 6.73 1.86 -9.10
N CYS A 66 5.65 2.11 -8.38
CA CYS A 66 5.53 3.22 -7.45
C CYS A 66 5.25 2.67 -6.04
N LEU A 67 6.28 2.66 -5.19
CA LEU A 67 6.16 2.19 -3.83
C LEU A 67 5.38 3.20 -2.99
N MET A 68 4.35 2.73 -2.30
CA MET A 68 3.60 3.53 -1.35
C MET A 68 4.09 3.26 0.06
N GLY A 69 4.36 4.33 0.82
CA GLY A 69 4.77 4.27 2.21
C GLY A 69 3.82 5.02 3.14
N ILE A 70 3.64 4.53 4.36
CA ILE A 70 2.88 5.17 5.44
C ILE A 70 3.79 5.57 6.60
N LYS A 71 3.60 6.79 7.10
CA LYS A 71 4.18 7.29 8.35
C LYS A 71 3.07 7.56 9.36
N GLY A 72 3.31 7.24 10.63
CA GLY A 72 2.30 7.29 11.68
C GLY A 72 1.37 6.07 11.66
N THR A 73 0.18 6.24 12.27
CA THR A 73 -0.83 5.17 12.41
C THR A 73 -2.16 5.66 11.88
N VAL A 74 -2.66 5.02 10.82
CA VAL A 74 -3.98 5.28 10.25
C VAL A 74 -4.73 3.96 10.17
N ARG A 75 -5.96 3.94 10.67
CA ARG A 75 -6.84 2.77 10.74
C ARG A 75 -8.06 3.02 9.85
N ARG A 76 -8.23 2.17 8.83
CA ARG A 76 -9.35 2.25 7.87
C ARG A 76 -10.74 2.31 8.53
N SER A 77 -10.91 1.67 9.68
CA SER A 77 -12.18 1.62 10.42
C SER A 77 -12.53 2.90 11.18
N THR A 78 -11.54 3.72 11.57
CA THR A 78 -11.76 4.88 12.44
C THR A 78 -11.28 6.20 11.84
N ASP A 79 -10.34 6.15 10.90
CA ASP A 79 -9.71 7.34 10.29
C ASP A 79 -10.23 7.60 8.87
N GLY A 80 -11.54 7.40 8.65
CA GLY A 80 -12.18 7.64 7.35
C GLY A 80 -12.11 9.10 6.89
N HIS A 81 -11.94 10.04 7.83
CA HIS A 81 -11.70 11.45 7.56
C HIS A 81 -10.27 11.75 7.07
N ILE A 82 -9.37 10.78 7.12
CA ILE A 82 -7.99 10.90 6.63
C ILE A 82 -7.83 10.14 5.32
N ILE A 83 -8.43 8.95 5.23
CA ILE A 83 -8.30 8.07 4.07
C ILE A 83 -9.63 7.46 3.60
N HIS A 84 -9.80 7.37 2.29
CA HIS A 84 -10.77 6.47 1.66
C HIS A 84 -10.02 5.31 1.01
N ALA A 85 -9.77 4.27 1.79
CA ALA A 85 -9.12 3.08 1.27
C ALA A 85 -10.02 2.30 0.29
N ASN A 86 -9.39 1.52 -0.59
CA ASN A 86 -10.05 0.58 -1.50
C ASN A 86 -10.98 1.24 -2.54
N ILE A 87 -10.79 2.53 -2.85
CA ILE A 87 -11.45 3.21 -3.98
C ILE A 87 -10.81 2.80 -5.30
N ASP A 88 -9.49 2.88 -5.38
CA ASP A 88 -8.71 2.54 -6.57
C ASP A 88 -7.88 1.27 -6.36
N THR A 89 -7.50 0.64 -7.47
CA THR A 89 -6.59 -0.51 -7.52
C THR A 89 -5.12 -0.08 -7.55
N ASP A 90 -4.21 -1.01 -7.28
CA ASP A 90 -2.75 -0.84 -7.33
C ASP A 90 -2.15 -1.07 -8.73
N VAL A 91 -2.96 -0.94 -9.79
CA VAL A 91 -2.51 -1.11 -11.17
C VAL A 91 -3.00 0.05 -12.02
N ILE A 92 -2.09 0.63 -12.79
CA ILE A 92 -2.37 1.59 -13.86
C ILE A 92 -2.00 0.92 -15.19
N ILE A 93 -2.90 0.93 -16.17
CA ILE A 93 -2.63 0.40 -17.51
C ILE A 93 -2.75 1.54 -18.50
N ALA A 94 -1.63 1.92 -19.11
CA ALA A 94 -1.59 2.97 -20.13
C ALA A 94 -0.60 2.60 -21.23
N GLU A 95 -0.72 3.24 -22.38
CA GLU A 95 0.23 3.05 -23.48
C GLU A 95 1.63 3.56 -23.09
N GLU A 96 2.67 2.88 -23.59
CA GLU A 96 4.05 3.36 -23.46
C GLU A 96 4.15 4.81 -23.98
N PRO A 97 4.73 5.74 -23.21
CA PRO A 97 4.96 7.09 -23.67
C PRO A 97 5.83 7.16 -24.93
N SER A 98 5.82 8.32 -25.58
CA SER A 98 6.74 8.60 -26.68
C SER A 98 8.20 8.36 -26.27
N TYR A 99 9.02 7.91 -27.22
CA TYR A 99 10.43 7.62 -26.98
C TYR A 99 11.15 8.82 -26.35
N GLY A 100 11.85 8.60 -25.23
CA GLY A 100 12.55 9.62 -24.47
C GLY A 100 11.71 10.35 -23.41
N SER A 101 10.39 10.15 -23.38
CA SER A 101 9.54 10.71 -22.33
C SER A 101 9.73 10.00 -21.00
N THR A 102 9.86 10.78 -19.92
CA THR A 102 9.92 10.31 -18.53
C THR A 102 8.57 10.46 -17.81
N GLN A 103 7.58 11.03 -18.49
CA GLN A 103 6.27 11.38 -17.93
C GLN A 103 5.57 10.15 -17.34
N LYS A 104 5.00 10.33 -16.16
CA LYS A 104 4.24 9.31 -15.44
C LYS A 104 2.74 9.46 -15.76
N PRO A 105 1.94 8.38 -15.64
CA PRO A 105 0.52 8.44 -15.96
C PRO A 105 -0.22 9.39 -15.01
N GLU A 106 -1.10 10.24 -15.57
CA GLU A 106 -1.89 11.21 -14.79
C GLU A 106 -2.81 10.53 -13.76
N ASP A 107 -3.22 9.29 -14.01
CA ASP A 107 -4.04 8.48 -13.10
C ASP A 107 -3.42 8.35 -11.69
N MET A 108 -2.10 8.50 -11.56
CA MET A 108 -1.43 8.54 -10.27
C MET A 108 -1.99 9.66 -9.37
N TYR A 109 -2.27 10.85 -9.91
CA TYR A 109 -2.85 11.94 -9.13
C TYR A 109 -4.23 11.57 -8.61
N ARG A 110 -5.05 10.90 -9.42
CA ARG A 110 -6.40 10.46 -9.05
C ARG A 110 -6.36 9.46 -7.90
N ILE A 111 -5.50 8.44 -8.00
CA ILE A 111 -5.30 7.43 -6.95
C ILE A 111 -4.91 8.12 -5.63
N ILE A 112 -3.96 9.05 -5.67
CA ILE A 112 -3.50 9.76 -4.46
C ILE A 112 -4.61 10.64 -3.86
N GLU A 113 -5.33 11.39 -4.70
CA GLU A 113 -6.38 12.33 -4.30
C GLU A 113 -7.62 11.63 -3.74
N HIS A 114 -8.01 10.48 -4.31
CA HIS A 114 -9.08 9.65 -3.79
C HIS A 114 -8.70 8.97 -2.48
N PHE A 115 -7.47 8.45 -2.39
CA PHE A 115 -7.00 7.73 -1.22
C PHE A 115 -6.80 8.65 -0.01
N ALA A 116 -6.08 9.76 -0.17
CA ALA A 116 -5.69 10.65 0.93
C ALA A 116 -6.44 11.98 0.91
N LEU A 117 -7.19 12.23 1.97
CA LEU A 117 -8.00 13.45 2.14
C LEU A 117 -7.18 14.67 2.60
N GLY A 118 -5.87 14.50 2.82
CA GLY A 118 -4.97 15.62 3.12
C GLY A 118 -4.79 16.56 1.91
N ARG A 119 -5.00 17.86 2.13
CA ARG A 119 -4.90 18.92 1.09
C ARG A 119 -3.48 19.43 0.86
N ARG A 120 -2.53 19.09 1.74
CA ARG A 120 -1.11 19.45 1.61
C ARG A 120 -0.38 18.38 0.81
N ARG A 121 -0.41 18.50 -0.52
CA ARG A 121 0.23 17.56 -1.44
C ARG A 121 1.48 18.20 -2.06
N LEU A 122 2.58 17.47 -2.06
CA LEU A 122 3.88 17.91 -2.58
C LEU A 122 4.36 16.91 -3.62
N GLU A 123 4.69 17.41 -4.80
CA GLU A 123 5.36 16.67 -5.84
C GLU A 123 6.80 17.19 -5.97
N LEU A 124 7.76 16.30 -5.70
CA LEU A 124 9.17 16.58 -5.90
C LEU A 124 9.60 16.07 -7.28
N PHE A 125 10.52 16.81 -7.90
CA PHE A 125 11.05 16.55 -9.24
C PHE A 125 10.05 16.73 -10.39
N GLY A 126 8.95 17.44 -10.15
CA GLY A 126 8.01 17.79 -11.22
C GLY A 126 8.54 18.85 -12.17
N GLU A 127 7.96 18.87 -13.36
CA GLU A 127 8.21 19.82 -14.44
C GLU A 127 6.93 20.63 -14.73
N ASP A 128 6.95 21.55 -15.70
CA ASP A 128 5.80 22.41 -16.02
C ASP A 128 4.52 21.62 -16.32
N HIS A 129 4.65 20.45 -16.96
CA HIS A 129 3.50 19.60 -17.29
C HIS A 129 2.89 18.90 -16.06
N ASN A 130 3.56 18.91 -14.90
CA ASN A 130 3.07 18.34 -13.65
C ASN A 130 2.29 19.35 -12.80
N ILE A 131 2.23 20.63 -13.18
CA ILE A 131 1.54 21.66 -12.39
C ILE A 131 0.05 21.33 -12.30
N ARG A 132 -0.43 21.09 -11.08
CA ARG A 132 -1.81 20.65 -10.79
C ARG A 132 -2.43 21.42 -9.63
N SER A 133 -3.71 21.77 -9.75
CA SER A 133 -4.48 22.37 -8.65
C SER A 133 -4.51 21.44 -7.44
N GLY A 134 -4.24 21.99 -6.26
CA GLY A 134 -4.18 21.21 -5.02
C GLY A 134 -2.82 20.55 -4.74
N TRP A 135 -1.83 20.78 -5.59
CA TRP A 135 -0.45 20.31 -5.43
C TRP A 135 0.53 21.48 -5.35
N LEU A 136 1.58 21.30 -4.56
CA LEU A 136 2.80 22.08 -4.63
C LEU A 136 3.82 21.29 -5.44
N THR A 137 4.23 21.79 -6.61
CA THR A 137 5.21 21.14 -7.48
C THR A 137 6.56 21.82 -7.31
N VAL A 138 7.61 21.05 -7.05
CA VAL A 138 8.98 21.53 -6.86
C VAL A 138 9.94 20.70 -7.68
N GLY A 139 10.62 21.30 -8.64
CA GLY A 139 11.61 20.60 -9.46
C GLY A 139 12.49 21.55 -10.27
N LYS A 140 13.61 21.02 -10.78
CA LYS A 140 14.56 21.78 -11.60
C LYS A 140 14.05 22.07 -13.03
N GLY A 141 13.09 21.28 -13.51
CA GLY A 141 12.50 21.43 -14.84
C GLY A 141 11.33 22.42 -14.90
N LEU A 142 11.08 23.19 -13.83
CA LEU A 142 10.09 24.26 -13.83
C LEU A 142 10.66 25.51 -14.49
N SER A 143 9.89 26.14 -15.39
CA SER A 143 10.30 27.38 -16.06
C SER A 143 10.10 28.64 -15.22
N SER A 144 9.29 28.56 -14.16
CA SER A 144 8.98 29.70 -13.28
C SER A 144 8.62 29.25 -11.86
N SER A 145 8.50 30.22 -10.93
CA SER A 145 8.09 29.97 -9.55
C SER A 145 7.10 31.03 -9.08
N ASN A 146 6.05 30.59 -8.39
CA ASN A 146 5.07 31.44 -7.72
C ASN A 146 4.94 31.10 -6.22
N PHE A 147 5.85 30.30 -5.67
CA PHE A 147 5.72 29.80 -4.31
C PHE A 147 5.90 30.93 -3.29
N ASN A 148 4.86 31.16 -2.49
CA ASN A 148 4.90 32.02 -1.31
C ASN A 148 4.46 31.18 -0.11
N ALA A 149 5.38 30.98 0.84
CA ALA A 149 5.17 30.07 1.96
C ALA A 149 4.02 30.53 2.87
N GLU A 150 3.94 31.83 3.17
CA GLU A 150 2.92 32.40 4.05
C GLU A 150 1.52 32.27 3.43
N ALA A 151 1.40 32.57 2.14
CA ALA A 151 0.16 32.42 1.40
C ALA A 151 -0.25 30.95 1.28
N TYR A 152 0.70 30.05 1.03
CA TYR A 152 0.45 28.61 0.99
C TYR A 152 -0.11 28.10 2.33
N VAL A 153 0.58 28.40 3.43
CA VAL A 153 0.22 27.96 4.79
C VAL A 153 -1.15 28.49 5.21
N ARG A 154 -1.50 29.73 4.83
CA ARG A 154 -2.80 30.35 5.13
C ARG A 154 -4.00 29.52 4.65
N ASN A 155 -3.85 28.73 3.58
CA ASN A 155 -4.92 27.87 3.05
C ASN A 155 -5.29 26.69 3.97
N PHE A 156 -4.48 26.43 5.00
CA PHE A 156 -4.59 25.27 5.88
C PHE A 156 -4.68 25.65 7.37
N ALA A 157 -4.74 26.94 7.67
CA ALA A 157 -4.92 27.45 9.02
C ALA A 157 -6.40 27.40 9.44
N ASP A 158 -6.65 27.24 10.73
CA ASP A 158 -7.98 27.36 11.32
C ASP A 158 -8.40 28.84 11.50
N LYS A 159 -9.55 29.06 12.13
CA LYS A 159 -10.10 30.40 12.38
C LYS A 159 -9.20 31.28 13.24
N ASP A 160 -8.34 30.66 14.06
CA ASP A 160 -7.40 31.33 14.95
C ASP A 160 -6.02 31.48 14.29
N GLY A 161 -5.89 31.13 13.01
CA GLY A 161 -4.64 31.18 12.26
C GLY A 161 -3.68 30.04 12.59
N LYS A 162 -4.11 29.04 13.37
CA LYS A 162 -3.26 27.91 13.76
C LYS A 162 -3.32 26.81 12.72
N VAL A 163 -2.16 26.26 12.39
CA VAL A 163 -2.03 25.16 11.45
C VAL A 163 -1.82 23.88 12.24
N TRP A 164 -2.56 22.83 11.87
CA TRP A 164 -2.34 21.53 12.48
C TRP A 164 -0.93 21.03 12.16
N GLN A 165 -0.20 20.67 13.20
CA GLN A 165 1.09 19.99 13.11
C GLN A 165 0.91 18.59 13.71
N GLY A 166 1.25 17.57 12.94
CA GLY A 166 1.25 16.20 13.44
C GLY A 166 2.46 15.90 14.31
N GLY A 167 2.35 14.80 15.03
CA GLY A 167 3.26 14.44 16.11
C GLY A 167 2.52 14.03 17.38
N GLY A 168 3.24 13.50 18.37
CA GLY A 168 2.65 13.14 19.67
C GLY A 168 1.65 11.97 19.65
N GLY A 169 1.63 11.18 18.57
CA GLY A 169 0.81 9.96 18.47
C GLY A 169 -0.70 10.21 18.25
N ARG A 170 -1.11 11.43 17.90
CA ARG A 170 -2.50 11.78 17.63
C ARG A 170 -2.74 12.07 16.15
N ASN A 171 -3.85 11.58 15.64
CA ASN A 171 -4.35 11.89 14.31
C ASN A 171 -5.06 13.25 14.30
N PRO A 172 -5.12 13.94 13.14
CA PRO A 172 -5.89 15.17 13.02
C PRO A 172 -7.38 14.92 13.30
N PRO A 173 -8.08 15.89 13.91
CA PRO A 173 -9.52 15.78 14.08
C PRO A 173 -10.23 15.88 12.71
N PRO A 174 -11.45 15.32 12.55
CA PRO A 174 -12.17 15.30 11.28
C PRO A 174 -12.43 16.68 10.64
N ASP A 175 -12.49 17.73 11.44
CA ASP A 175 -12.72 19.11 11.02
C ASP A 175 -11.42 19.89 10.75
N ALA A 176 -10.25 19.24 10.82
CA ALA A 176 -8.98 19.90 10.60
C ALA A 176 -8.94 20.59 9.22
N PRO A 177 -8.54 21.89 9.13
CA PRO A 177 -8.67 22.67 7.89
C PRO A 177 -7.86 22.13 6.70
N HIS A 178 -6.82 21.34 6.97
CA HIS A 178 -5.98 20.72 5.96
C HIS A 178 -6.57 19.41 5.40
N LEU A 179 -7.75 18.98 5.85
CA LEU A 179 -8.46 17.81 5.31
C LEU A 179 -9.58 18.25 4.35
N VAL A 180 -9.79 17.46 3.32
CA VAL A 180 -10.98 17.54 2.46
C VAL A 180 -12.15 16.95 3.25
N LYS A 181 -13.28 17.67 3.29
CA LYS A 181 -14.49 17.17 3.94
C LYS A 181 -15.17 16.13 3.07
N THR A 182 -15.62 15.05 3.68
CA THR A 182 -16.45 14.04 3.03
C THR A 182 -17.93 14.39 3.15
N THR A 183 -18.72 14.10 2.12
CA THR A 183 -20.18 14.28 2.12
C THR A 183 -20.90 12.99 2.57
N PRO A 184 -22.15 13.08 3.05
CA PRO A 184 -22.95 11.89 3.37
C PRO A 184 -23.05 10.90 2.19
N ASP A 185 -23.15 11.39 0.96
CA ASP A 185 -23.25 10.54 -0.24
C ASP A 185 -21.96 9.76 -0.50
N ILE A 186 -20.80 10.42 -0.35
CA ILE A 186 -19.50 9.74 -0.47
C ILE A 186 -19.35 8.72 0.66
N GLU A 187 -19.73 9.07 1.89
CA GLU A 187 -19.71 8.14 3.02
C GLU A 187 -20.62 6.92 2.80
N ALA A 188 -21.76 7.09 2.11
CA ALA A 188 -22.70 6.01 1.81
C ALA A 188 -22.17 5.07 0.72
N LEU A 189 -21.46 5.59 -0.27
CA LEU A 189 -21.01 4.84 -1.45
C LEU A 189 -19.61 4.22 -1.29
N ARG A 190 -18.74 4.82 -0.47
CA ARG A 190 -17.35 4.35 -0.35
C ARG A 190 -17.27 2.97 0.31
N PRO A 191 -16.31 2.12 -0.09
CA PRO A 191 -16.08 0.83 0.57
C PRO A 191 -15.73 1.00 2.05
N LYS A 192 -16.38 0.19 2.90
CA LYS A 192 -16.17 0.15 4.36
C LYS A 192 -16.15 -1.28 4.85
N SER A 193 -15.43 -1.54 5.94
CA SER A 193 -15.46 -2.85 6.60
C SER A 193 -16.87 -3.18 7.11
N PRO A 194 -17.32 -4.46 7.03
CA PRO A 194 -18.59 -4.87 7.61
C PRO A 194 -18.68 -4.57 9.10
N VAL A 195 -19.85 -4.15 9.57
CA VAL A 195 -20.11 -3.94 11.01
C VAL A 195 -20.30 -5.28 11.71
N LYS A 196 -19.49 -5.57 12.74
CA LYS A 196 -19.55 -6.84 13.50
C LYS A 196 -20.93 -7.16 14.10
N ASN A 197 -21.78 -6.16 14.32
CA ASN A 197 -23.09 -6.34 14.97
C ASN A 197 -24.20 -6.90 14.07
N GLN A 198 -24.05 -6.92 12.73
CA GLN A 198 -25.07 -7.52 11.86
C GLN A 198 -25.04 -9.05 11.88
N GLN A 199 -23.88 -9.67 12.14
CA GLN A 199 -23.77 -11.13 12.19
C GLN A 199 -24.38 -11.75 13.46
N GLN A 200 -24.39 -11.04 14.60
CA GLN A 200 -25.02 -11.54 15.83
C GLN A 200 -26.55 -11.54 15.76
N MET A 201 -27.17 -10.57 15.07
CA MET A 201 -28.63 -10.57 14.89
C MET A 201 -29.11 -11.68 13.92
N GLN A 202 -28.29 -12.05 12.93
CA GLN A 202 -28.64 -13.09 11.98
C GLN A 202 -28.50 -14.50 12.57
N GLN A 203 -27.54 -14.71 13.50
CA GLN A 203 -27.43 -15.97 14.24
C GLN A 203 -28.53 -16.18 15.30
N GLN A 204 -29.09 -15.11 15.87
CA GLN A 204 -30.23 -15.24 16.82
C GLN A 204 -31.57 -15.52 16.14
N GLN A 205 -31.74 -15.22 14.85
CA GLN A 205 -32.94 -15.60 14.10
C GLN A 205 -32.91 -17.05 13.57
N SER A 206 -31.74 -17.69 13.51
CA SER A 206 -31.64 -19.11 13.12
C SER A 206 -31.91 -20.08 14.26
N ALA A 207 -31.89 -19.61 15.52
CA ALA A 207 -32.04 -20.45 16.71
C ALA A 207 -33.48 -20.55 17.26
N SER A 208 -34.47 -19.90 16.62
CA SER A 208 -35.84 -19.78 17.14
C SER A 208 -36.91 -20.58 16.37
N ILE A 209 -36.52 -21.47 15.45
CA ILE A 209 -37.47 -22.44 14.85
C ILE A 209 -37.47 -23.73 15.69
N SER A 210 -38.08 -23.66 16.87
CA SER A 210 -38.50 -24.86 17.62
C SER A 210 -39.96 -25.15 17.30
N LEU A 211 -40.20 -26.31 16.66
CA LEU A 211 -41.52 -26.81 16.29
C LEU A 211 -42.44 -26.95 17.51
N THR A 212 -43.64 -26.37 17.42
CA THR A 212 -44.73 -26.60 18.37
C THR A 212 -45.42 -27.93 18.03
N SER A 213 -45.53 -28.83 19.01
CA SER A 213 -46.57 -29.87 19.01
C SER A 213 -47.25 -29.90 20.37
N ASN A 214 -48.57 -29.83 20.32
CA ASN A 214 -49.47 -29.62 21.44
C ASN A 214 -50.15 -30.96 21.77
N SER A 215 -50.09 -31.44 23.01
CA SER A 215 -51.16 -32.27 23.57
C SER A 215 -51.16 -32.22 25.09
N ALA A 216 -52.34 -31.99 25.65
CA ALA A 216 -52.62 -31.93 27.07
C ALA A 216 -53.14 -33.28 27.58
N ASN A 217 -52.72 -33.72 28.77
CA ASN A 217 -53.64 -34.27 29.78
C ASN A 217 -53.01 -34.60 31.15
N ARG A 218 -53.73 -34.17 32.20
CA ARG A 218 -53.90 -34.72 33.57
C ARG A 218 -52.85 -34.48 34.69
N ARG A 219 -53.43 -34.07 35.84
CA ARG A 219 -52.96 -33.73 37.22
C ARG A 219 -52.64 -34.98 38.10
N PRO A 220 -52.32 -34.88 39.42
CA PRO A 220 -51.39 -34.02 40.20
C PRO A 220 -50.62 -34.81 41.33
N ALA A 221 -49.94 -34.06 42.25
CA ALA A 221 -49.38 -34.41 43.57
C ALA A 221 -47.88 -34.80 43.60
N GLY A 222 -47.01 -34.34 44.52
CA GLY A 222 -47.16 -33.47 45.68
C GLY A 222 -45.81 -33.18 46.38
N ASN A 223 -45.87 -32.33 47.40
CA ASN A 223 -44.95 -32.06 48.52
C ASN A 223 -43.48 -31.61 48.33
N SER A 224 -43.21 -30.44 48.93
CA SER A 224 -41.94 -29.78 49.31
C SER A 224 -41.18 -30.54 50.45
N PRO A 225 -40.12 -29.99 51.11
CA PRO A 225 -39.08 -29.01 50.75
C PRO A 225 -37.64 -29.43 51.21
N GLN A 226 -36.58 -28.69 50.86
CA GLN A 226 -35.54 -28.13 51.78
C GLN A 226 -34.20 -27.76 51.08
N ASN A 227 -33.68 -26.61 51.53
CA ASN A 227 -32.43 -25.89 51.23
C ASN A 227 -31.26 -26.46 52.09
N PRO A 228 -30.03 -25.88 52.19
CA PRO A 228 -29.32 -24.90 51.35
C PRO A 228 -27.77 -25.16 51.17
N THR A 229 -27.12 -24.25 50.39
CA THR A 229 -25.73 -23.73 50.51
C THR A 229 -24.51 -24.65 50.37
N VAL A 230 -23.60 -24.32 49.41
CA VAL A 230 -22.18 -23.98 49.66
C VAL A 230 -21.67 -23.01 48.56
N LEU A 231 -21.01 -21.94 49.01
CA LEU A 231 -20.25 -20.93 48.25
C LEU A 231 -18.89 -21.46 47.78
N GLY A 232 -18.36 -20.97 46.65
CA GLY A 232 -16.95 -21.20 46.32
C GLY A 232 -16.44 -20.66 44.98
N LEU A 233 -15.95 -19.41 45.02
CA LEU A 233 -14.81 -18.84 44.28
C LEU A 233 -14.71 -18.89 42.74
N ASN A 234 -14.58 -17.68 42.18
CA ASN A 234 -13.91 -17.33 40.92
C ASN A 234 -12.45 -17.81 40.89
N GLN A 235 -12.00 -18.32 39.74
CA GLN A 235 -10.66 -18.02 39.22
C GLN A 235 -10.61 -18.13 37.69
N GLU A 236 -10.09 -17.08 37.06
CA GLU A 236 -9.76 -16.97 35.64
C GLU A 236 -8.56 -17.86 35.28
N GLY A 237 -8.51 -18.35 34.03
CA GLY A 237 -7.28 -18.89 33.45
C GLY A 237 -7.45 -19.73 32.19
N SER A 238 -6.95 -19.20 31.07
CA SER A 238 -6.36 -19.93 29.92
C SER A 238 -7.29 -20.72 29.00
N SER A 239 -7.59 -20.22 27.80
CA SER A 239 -6.76 -20.28 26.57
C SER A 239 -6.57 -21.71 26.01
N SER A 240 -7.33 -22.03 24.96
CA SER A 240 -6.87 -22.93 23.89
C SER A 240 -7.74 -22.76 22.64
N ASN A 241 -7.11 -22.31 21.55
CA ASN A 241 -7.56 -22.46 20.16
C ASN A 241 -7.88 -23.92 19.83
N PRO A 242 -8.65 -24.15 18.75
CA PRO A 242 -8.19 -25.13 17.78
C PRO A 242 -8.10 -24.57 16.36
N SER A 243 -6.93 -24.83 15.78
CA SER A 243 -6.52 -24.67 14.40
C SER A 243 -7.13 -25.77 13.52
N THR A 244 -7.59 -25.43 12.32
CA THR A 244 -7.84 -26.40 11.23
C THR A 244 -7.26 -25.84 9.92
N PRO A 245 -6.36 -26.54 9.23
CA PRO A 245 -5.90 -26.15 7.90
C PRO A 245 -6.77 -26.83 6.82
N ALA A 246 -7.22 -26.06 5.83
CA ALA A 246 -7.82 -26.59 4.62
C ALA A 246 -6.76 -26.71 3.53
N ALA A 247 -6.51 -27.94 3.07
CA ALA A 247 -5.58 -28.29 2.03
C ALA A 247 -6.22 -28.11 0.65
N TRP A 248 -5.56 -27.35 -0.23
CA TRP A 248 -5.80 -27.36 -1.67
C TRP A 248 -4.54 -27.91 -2.34
N ALA A 249 -4.61 -29.14 -2.81
CA ALA A 249 -3.57 -29.77 -3.63
C ALA A 249 -4.09 -29.89 -5.07
N SER A 250 -3.27 -29.49 -6.05
CA SER A 250 -3.51 -29.75 -7.48
C SER A 250 -3.03 -31.16 -7.83
N PRO A 251 -3.66 -31.86 -8.79
CA PRO A 251 -3.26 -33.20 -9.16
C PRO A 251 -2.03 -33.15 -10.09
N MET A 252 -0.98 -33.90 -9.73
CA MET A 252 0.18 -34.13 -10.58
C MET A 252 0.04 -35.54 -11.17
N GLU A 253 -0.14 -35.63 -12.48
CA GLU A 253 -0.16 -36.88 -13.23
C GLU A 253 1.21 -37.57 -13.19
N ALA A 254 1.19 -38.86 -12.90
CA ALA A 254 2.34 -39.73 -12.91
C ALA A 254 2.62 -40.22 -14.34
N PHE A 255 3.81 -39.93 -14.86
CA PHE A 255 4.36 -40.62 -16.03
C PHE A 255 5.60 -41.40 -15.61
N ARG A 256 5.47 -42.73 -15.50
CA ARG A 256 6.61 -43.65 -15.43
C ARG A 256 6.98 -44.07 -16.86
N GLY A 257 8.20 -43.77 -17.27
CA GLY A 257 8.87 -44.30 -18.46
C GLY A 257 10.32 -44.62 -18.13
N ARG A 258 10.87 -45.68 -18.72
CA ARG A 258 11.92 -46.56 -18.20
C ARG A 258 13.22 -46.45 -19.02
N GLU A 259 14.35 -46.53 -18.30
CA GLU A 259 15.72 -46.98 -18.66
C GLU A 259 16.48 -46.37 -19.86
N GLY A 260 17.64 -45.77 -19.53
CA GLY A 260 18.95 -46.20 -20.04
C GLY A 260 19.64 -45.32 -21.10
N MET A 261 20.66 -44.55 -20.69
CA MET A 261 22.02 -44.65 -21.27
C MET A 261 23.04 -43.79 -20.49
N ASN A 262 24.19 -44.41 -20.22
CA ASN A 262 25.49 -43.85 -19.81
C ASN A 262 25.91 -42.56 -20.55
N MET A 263 26.50 -41.58 -19.85
CA MET A 263 27.92 -41.19 -19.98
C MET A 263 28.31 -39.91 -19.21
N SER A 264 29.42 -40.04 -18.48
CA SER A 264 30.45 -39.06 -18.09
C SER A 264 30.10 -37.83 -17.24
N SER A 265 30.40 -37.97 -15.96
CA SER A 265 30.84 -36.92 -15.04
C SER A 265 32.23 -36.41 -15.47
N ASP A 266 32.42 -35.10 -15.55
CA ASP A 266 33.73 -34.52 -15.29
C ASP A 266 33.55 -33.35 -14.32
N ASP A 267 34.25 -33.46 -13.21
CA ASP A 267 34.19 -32.64 -12.03
C ASP A 267 35.62 -32.17 -11.77
N ARG A 268 35.76 -30.88 -11.44
CA ARG A 268 36.98 -30.17 -10.98
C ARG A 268 37.93 -29.62 -12.04
N MET A 269 37.85 -28.30 -12.24
CA MET A 269 39.07 -27.47 -12.33
C MET A 269 38.82 -26.02 -11.86
N PHE A 270 39.51 -25.67 -10.77
CA PHE A 270 40.00 -24.36 -10.35
C PHE A 270 39.03 -23.26 -9.87
N ASP A 271 38.82 -23.25 -8.54
CA ASP A 271 38.88 -22.04 -7.73
C ASP A 271 40.26 -21.37 -7.89
N ILE A 272 40.32 -20.13 -8.40
CA ILE A 272 41.45 -19.24 -8.10
C ILE A 272 41.08 -17.76 -8.29
N TYR A 273 41.54 -16.95 -7.34
CA TYR A 273 41.45 -15.48 -7.20
C TYR A 273 40.20 -14.88 -6.53
N GLY A 274 40.22 -14.95 -5.19
CA GLY A 274 39.88 -13.78 -4.39
C GLY A 274 41.08 -12.80 -4.35
N TYR A 275 40.77 -11.51 -4.40
CA TYR A 275 41.67 -10.45 -3.94
C TYR A 275 40.85 -9.39 -3.21
N GLY A 276 41.05 -9.29 -1.91
CA GLY A 276 40.71 -8.10 -1.14
C GLY A 276 41.87 -7.11 -1.19
N SER A 277 41.55 -5.82 -1.26
CA SER A 277 42.41 -4.76 -0.75
C SER A 277 41.54 -3.56 -0.35
N GLN A 278 41.80 -3.02 0.83
CA GLN A 278 41.22 -1.79 1.36
C GLN A 278 42.04 -0.56 0.94
N ALA A 279 41.32 0.58 0.95
CA ALA A 279 41.71 1.90 1.45
C ALA A 279 41.95 3.04 0.43
N ASN A 280 41.10 4.07 0.61
CA ASN A 280 41.28 5.51 0.43
C ASN A 280 41.50 6.11 -0.97
N GLY A 281 40.71 7.15 -1.26
CA GLY A 281 41.12 8.23 -2.16
C GLY A 281 40.02 8.82 -3.04
N GLU A 282 39.41 9.89 -2.55
CA GLU A 282 38.98 11.08 -3.29
C GLU A 282 37.77 11.05 -4.25
N TYR A 283 36.95 12.06 -3.98
CA TYR A 283 35.77 12.55 -4.68
C TYR A 283 36.20 13.20 -6.01
N LEU A 284 35.60 12.83 -7.13
CA LEU A 284 35.77 13.54 -8.40
C LEU A 284 34.41 14.07 -8.87
N ASP A 285 34.35 15.40 -8.95
CA ASP A 285 33.27 16.20 -9.52
C ASP A 285 33.02 15.82 -10.99
N PHE A 286 31.74 15.76 -11.35
CA PHE A 286 31.29 15.47 -12.71
C PHE A 286 31.15 16.79 -13.48
N GLU A 287 32.15 17.12 -14.30
CA GLU A 287 32.18 18.32 -15.12
C GLU A 287 31.43 18.12 -16.45
N SER A 288 30.61 19.11 -16.79
CA SER A 288 29.71 19.17 -17.95
C SER A 288 30.39 19.72 -19.21
N HIS A 289 30.00 19.15 -20.35
CA HIS A 289 30.05 19.68 -21.74
C HIS A 289 31.20 19.26 -22.66
N ARG A 290 30.81 18.56 -23.75
CA ARG A 290 31.36 18.73 -25.10
C ARG A 290 30.22 18.73 -26.13
N PRO A 291 30.13 19.71 -27.05
CA PRO A 291 29.26 19.63 -28.21
C PRO A 291 29.96 18.87 -29.35
N MET A 292 29.26 17.91 -29.95
CA MET A 292 29.67 17.25 -31.19
C MET A 292 29.17 18.08 -32.38
N ASN A 293 30.10 18.70 -33.11
CA ASN A 293 29.89 19.11 -34.49
C ASN A 293 29.90 17.87 -35.38
N LEU A 294 28.98 17.78 -36.34
CA LEU A 294 29.21 17.04 -37.58
C LEU A 294 28.61 17.82 -38.75
N MET A 295 29.43 17.92 -39.80
CA MET A 295 29.10 18.35 -41.16
C MET A 295 28.00 17.47 -41.78
#